data_AF-A0A1B6G4E6-F1
#
_entry.id   AF-A0A1B6G4E6-F1
#
_cell.length_a   1.000
_cell.length_b   1.000
_cell.length_c   1.000
_cell.angle_alpha   90.00
_cell.angle_beta   90.00
_cell.angle_gamma   90.00
#
_symmetry.space_group_name_H-M   'P 1'
#
loop_
_entity.id
_entity.type
_entity.pdbx_description
1 polymer ?
#
loop_
_entity_poly.entity_id
_entity_poly.type
_entity_poly.pdbx_seq_one_letter_code
_entity_poly.pdbx_strand_id
1 'polypeptide(L)'
;LGQLTDGRVGPDNFKMGFYDYERGQGWVGWRNDTRNGQPVEIKFEFDQVREFTAVHIFCNNQFLRDVQVFDEAVVMFSVGGRHYVGDPITYTYMEDRIFENSRNVTVKLHHRIGRFVKLQLHFAARWIMISEVTFESDIASGNFTPETDPAPDIQVQSDVHLEKEVRPNINKPVFTVKPEDNSLMAVTVGALLAVIILLAVAIFLIVSRHRQ
;
A
#
# COMPACT_ATOMS: atom_id res chain seq x y z
N LEU A 1 -24.51 5.40 -7.61
CA LEU A 1 -23.13 5.13 -8.07
C LEU A 1 -22.94 5.80 -9.42
N GLY A 2 -21.71 6.15 -9.75
CA GLY A 2 -21.38 6.98 -10.91
C GLY A 2 -20.33 6.33 -11.79
N GLN A 3 -19.69 7.15 -12.61
CA GLN A 3 -18.81 6.70 -13.69
C GLN A 3 -17.69 5.76 -13.29
N LEU A 4 -17.06 5.96 -12.12
CA LEU A 4 -15.96 5.09 -11.64
C LEU A 4 -16.37 3.65 -11.32
N THR A 5 -17.65 3.32 -11.43
CA THR A 5 -18.27 2.08 -10.93
C THR A 5 -19.42 1.63 -11.83
N ASP A 6 -19.43 2.06 -13.10
CA ASP A 6 -20.53 1.79 -14.03
C ASP A 6 -20.26 0.59 -14.96
N GLY A 7 -19.10 -0.05 -14.81
CA GLY A 7 -18.66 -1.21 -15.58
C GLY A 7 -18.10 -0.86 -16.97
N ARG A 8 -17.92 0.43 -17.30
CA ARG A 8 -17.45 0.87 -18.62
C ARG A 8 -16.01 1.38 -18.54
N VAL A 9 -15.16 0.88 -19.43
CA VAL A 9 -13.78 1.36 -19.55
C VAL A 9 -13.67 2.50 -20.56
N GLY A 10 -12.81 3.47 -20.26
CA GLY A 10 -12.54 4.61 -21.12
C GLY A 10 -11.69 4.21 -22.35
N PRO A 11 -11.81 4.94 -23.46
CA PRO A 11 -10.96 4.72 -24.63
C PRO A 11 -9.52 5.22 -24.37
N ASP A 12 -8.53 4.63 -25.06
CA ASP A 12 -7.12 5.04 -24.95
C ASP A 12 -6.89 6.52 -25.22
N ASN A 13 -7.56 7.06 -26.23
CA ASN A 13 -7.55 8.49 -26.49
C ASN A 13 -8.65 9.19 -25.67
N PHE A 14 -8.28 9.83 -24.57
CA PHE A 14 -9.24 10.50 -23.68
C PHE A 14 -10.01 11.64 -24.37
N LYS A 15 -9.45 12.23 -25.45
CA LYS A 15 -10.14 13.28 -26.23
C LYS A 15 -11.23 12.73 -27.15
N MET A 16 -11.20 11.46 -27.53
CA MET A 16 -12.27 10.88 -28.35
C MET A 16 -13.60 10.84 -27.59
N GLY A 17 -13.56 10.64 -26.28
CA GLY A 17 -14.76 10.67 -25.43
C GLY A 17 -15.45 12.05 -25.35
N PHE A 18 -14.77 13.13 -25.73
CA PHE A 18 -15.38 14.47 -25.78
C PHE A 18 -16.24 14.71 -27.03
N TYR A 19 -15.92 14.05 -28.13
CA TYR A 19 -16.62 14.23 -29.41
C TYR A 19 -17.77 13.24 -29.60
N ASP A 20 -17.75 12.13 -28.87
CA ASP A 20 -18.80 11.12 -28.89
C ASP A 20 -19.80 11.37 -27.75
N TYR A 21 -20.76 12.26 -28.00
CA TYR A 21 -21.78 12.68 -27.02
C TYR A 21 -22.65 11.51 -26.53
N GLU A 22 -22.72 10.40 -27.29
CA GLU A 22 -23.46 9.19 -26.91
C GLU A 22 -22.66 8.28 -25.96
N ARG A 23 -21.32 8.40 -25.91
CA ARG A 23 -20.45 7.58 -25.04
C ARG A 23 -20.10 8.20 -23.70
N GLY A 24 -20.52 9.43 -23.44
CA GLY A 24 -20.19 10.15 -22.20
C GLY A 24 -18.68 10.40 -22.07
N GLN A 25 -18.31 11.33 -21.19
CA GLN A 25 -16.90 11.56 -20.87
C GLN A 25 -16.37 10.29 -20.21
N GLY A 26 -15.59 9.46 -20.92
CA GLY A 26 -15.13 8.15 -20.43
C GLY A 26 -14.08 8.19 -19.32
N TRP A 27 -13.70 9.37 -18.83
CA TRP A 27 -12.66 9.54 -17.81
C TRP A 27 -13.06 10.55 -16.73
N VAL A 28 -12.83 10.19 -15.47
CA VAL A 28 -12.82 11.13 -14.34
C VAL A 28 -11.36 11.53 -14.09
N GLY A 29 -11.09 12.84 -14.11
CA GLY A 29 -9.73 13.37 -14.05
C GLY A 29 -9.48 14.29 -12.86
N TRP A 30 -8.32 14.14 -12.23
CA TRP A 30 -7.82 15.03 -11.20
C TRP A 30 -6.51 15.66 -11.65
N ARG A 31 -6.35 16.95 -11.33
CA ARG A 31 -5.16 17.74 -11.66
C ARG A 31 -4.29 17.90 -10.41
N ASN A 32 -2.99 17.76 -10.55
CA ASN A 32 -2.04 17.80 -9.42
C ASN A 32 -1.83 19.24 -8.88
N ASP A 33 -1.74 20.23 -9.78
CA ASP A 33 -1.49 21.64 -9.48
C ASP A 33 -2.53 22.28 -8.53
N THR A 34 -3.74 21.74 -8.44
CA THR A 34 -4.80 22.22 -7.56
C THR A 34 -4.76 21.60 -6.17
N ARG A 35 -3.82 20.68 -5.89
CA ARG A 35 -3.86 19.81 -4.70
C ARG A 35 -2.72 20.02 -3.72
N ASN A 36 -1.80 20.97 -3.94
CA ASN A 36 -0.67 21.25 -3.03
C ASN A 36 0.14 19.97 -2.67
N GLY A 37 0.34 19.08 -3.64
CA GLY A 37 1.06 17.81 -3.45
C GLY A 37 0.26 16.72 -2.72
N GLN A 38 -1.03 16.93 -2.42
CA GLN A 38 -1.87 15.91 -1.81
C GLN A 38 -2.35 14.88 -2.84
N PRO A 39 -2.36 13.58 -2.49
CA PRO A 39 -2.83 12.53 -3.38
C PRO A 39 -4.33 12.67 -3.68
N VAL A 40 -4.80 11.99 -4.71
CA VAL A 40 -6.23 11.81 -4.94
C VAL A 40 -6.75 10.81 -3.90
N GLU A 41 -7.64 11.26 -3.01
CA GLU A 41 -8.28 10.39 -2.02
C GLU A 41 -9.69 10.01 -2.49
N ILE A 42 -9.97 8.71 -2.60
CA ILE A 42 -11.29 8.16 -2.94
C ILE A 42 -11.68 7.16 -1.86
N LYS A 43 -12.86 7.34 -1.26
CA LYS A 43 -13.41 6.43 -0.26
C LYS A 43 -14.56 5.63 -0.85
N PHE A 44 -14.48 4.32 -0.73
CA PHE A 44 -15.50 3.36 -1.10
C PHE A 44 -16.13 2.82 0.17
N GLU A 45 -17.46 2.88 0.25
CA GLU A 45 -18.25 2.24 1.28
C GLU A 45 -18.99 1.05 0.67
N PHE A 46 -18.91 -0.08 1.34
CA PHE A 46 -19.61 -1.30 0.97
C PHE A 46 -20.81 -1.53 1.89
N ASP A 47 -21.77 -2.29 1.37
CA ASP A 47 -23.01 -2.66 2.05
C ASP A 47 -22.76 -3.52 3.30
N GLN A 48 -21.73 -4.36 3.24
CA GLN A 48 -21.32 -5.28 4.31
C GLN A 48 -19.81 -5.25 4.50
N VAL A 49 -19.36 -5.82 5.61
CA VAL A 49 -17.94 -6.10 5.82
C VAL A 49 -17.52 -7.22 4.86
N ARG A 50 -16.45 -6.97 4.12
CA ARG A 50 -15.94 -7.82 3.06
C ARG A 50 -14.47 -8.13 3.25
N GLU A 51 -14.05 -9.26 2.71
CA GLU A 51 -12.67 -9.68 2.57
C GLU A 51 -12.20 -9.35 1.16
N PHE A 52 -11.19 -8.49 1.02
CA PHE A 52 -10.74 -7.95 -0.25
C PHE A 52 -9.51 -8.67 -0.78
N THR A 53 -9.60 -9.20 -1.99
CA THR A 53 -8.53 -9.92 -2.68
C THR A 53 -7.71 -8.98 -3.57
N ALA A 54 -8.37 -8.12 -4.35
CA ALA A 54 -7.72 -7.18 -5.25
C ALA A 54 -8.60 -5.96 -5.54
N VAL A 55 -7.97 -4.87 -5.96
CA VAL A 55 -8.63 -3.75 -6.64
C VAL A 55 -8.02 -3.59 -8.02
N HIS A 56 -8.87 -3.34 -9.01
CA HIS A 56 -8.48 -3.02 -10.37
C HIS A 56 -8.85 -1.57 -10.66
N ILE A 57 -7.87 -0.81 -11.16
CA ILE A 57 -8.03 0.61 -11.46
C ILE A 57 -7.67 0.79 -12.93
N PHE A 58 -8.66 1.16 -13.74
CA PHE A 58 -8.46 1.41 -15.16
C PHE A 58 -8.02 2.86 -15.36
N CYS A 59 -6.74 3.04 -15.69
CA CYS A 59 -6.09 4.35 -15.78
C CYS A 59 -5.69 4.68 -17.23
N ASN A 60 -5.78 5.96 -17.59
CA ASN A 60 -5.23 6.45 -18.85
C ASN A 60 -3.72 6.68 -18.74
N ASN A 61 -2.98 6.48 -19.84
CA ASN A 61 -1.53 6.65 -19.87
C ASN A 61 -1.04 7.50 -21.05
N GLN A 62 -1.83 8.48 -21.52
CA GLN A 62 -1.38 9.42 -22.57
C GLN A 62 -0.32 10.41 -22.04
N PHE A 63 0.87 9.89 -21.76
CA PHE A 63 1.95 10.58 -21.06
C PHE A 63 2.50 11.77 -21.86
N LEU A 64 2.40 11.78 -23.20
CA LEU A 64 2.76 12.95 -24.02
C LEU A 64 1.79 14.12 -23.81
N ARG A 65 0.67 13.91 -23.11
CA ARG A 65 -0.34 14.90 -22.77
C ARG A 65 -0.42 15.19 -21.28
N ASP A 66 0.64 14.86 -20.53
CA ASP A 66 0.75 14.97 -19.07
C ASP A 66 -0.26 14.12 -18.28
N VAL A 67 -0.74 13.02 -18.87
CA VAL A 67 -1.64 12.06 -18.25
C VAL A 67 -0.89 10.76 -18.03
N GLN A 68 -0.74 10.35 -16.79
CA GLN A 68 -0.10 9.08 -16.48
C GLN A 68 -0.91 8.32 -15.43
N VAL A 69 -0.70 7.00 -15.43
CA VAL A 69 -1.02 6.16 -14.28
C VAL A 69 -0.34 6.74 -13.04
N PHE A 70 -0.98 6.63 -11.88
CA PHE A 70 -0.39 7.03 -10.60
C PHE A 70 0.98 6.35 -10.38
N ASP A 71 1.88 6.99 -9.64
CA ASP A 71 3.18 6.41 -9.27
C ASP A 71 3.06 5.46 -8.08
N GLU A 72 2.18 5.80 -7.14
CA GLU A 72 1.90 5.01 -5.94
C GLU A 72 0.41 5.00 -5.61
N ALA A 73 -0.09 3.84 -5.19
CA ALA A 73 -1.41 3.67 -4.60
C ALA A 73 -1.27 3.16 -3.16
N VAL A 74 -1.86 3.89 -2.22
CA VAL A 74 -1.96 3.51 -0.81
C VAL A 74 -3.41 3.13 -0.52
N VAL A 75 -3.63 1.89 -0.07
CA VAL A 75 -4.94 1.32 0.22
C VAL A 75 -5.08 1.08 1.71
N MET A 76 -6.10 1.68 2.31
CA MET A 76 -6.41 1.56 3.73
C MET A 76 -7.82 0.99 3.92
N PHE A 77 -7.99 0.22 4.99
CA PHE A 77 -9.24 -0.47 5.32
C PHE A 77 -9.79 -0.01 6.67
N SER A 78 -11.11 0.01 6.79
CA SER A 78 -11.82 0.29 8.03
C SER A 78 -13.18 -0.45 8.03
N VAL A 79 -13.67 -0.84 9.19
CA VAL A 79 -14.99 -1.41 9.45
C VAL A 79 -16.03 -0.31 9.69
N GLY A 80 -15.66 0.74 10.44
CA GLY A 80 -16.55 1.85 10.84
C GLY A 80 -16.38 3.15 10.05
N GLY A 81 -15.37 3.25 9.19
CA GLY A 81 -15.13 4.37 8.27
C GLY A 81 -14.52 5.62 8.90
N ARG A 82 -14.37 5.66 10.23
CA ARG A 82 -13.79 6.80 10.96
C ARG A 82 -12.28 6.74 11.01
N HIS A 83 -11.75 5.59 11.45
CA HIS A 83 -10.33 5.37 11.67
C HIS A 83 -9.84 4.22 10.80
N TYR A 84 -8.65 4.39 10.23
CA TYR A 84 -8.00 3.40 9.38
C TYR A 84 -6.75 2.92 10.12
N VAL A 85 -6.95 2.04 11.11
CA VAL A 85 -5.99 1.73 12.20
C VAL A 85 -4.97 0.62 11.88
N GLY A 86 -5.01 0.03 10.68
CA GLY A 86 -4.08 -1.02 10.26
C GLY A 86 -3.06 -0.54 9.23
N ASP A 87 -2.00 -1.34 9.03
CA ASP A 87 -0.95 -1.04 8.06
C ASP A 87 -1.52 -0.88 6.65
N PRO A 88 -1.29 0.25 5.97
CA PRO A 88 -1.76 0.43 4.61
C PRO A 88 -1.07 -0.56 3.66
N ILE A 89 -1.76 -0.91 2.58
CA ILE A 89 -1.13 -1.59 1.44
C ILE A 89 -0.60 -0.51 0.50
N THR A 90 0.70 -0.47 0.31
CA THR A 90 1.35 0.41 -0.65
C THR A 90 1.73 -0.38 -1.90
N TYR A 91 1.35 0.14 -3.06
CA TYR A 91 1.72 -0.39 -4.37
C TYR A 91 2.36 0.70 -5.21
N THR A 92 3.59 0.46 -5.65
CA THR A 92 4.31 1.33 -6.58
C THR A 92 4.11 0.84 -8.00
N TYR A 93 3.70 1.73 -8.89
CA TYR A 93 3.56 1.45 -10.31
C TYR A 93 4.83 1.86 -11.06
N MET A 94 5.36 0.95 -11.89
CA MET A 94 6.48 1.27 -12.76
C MET A 94 5.96 2.06 -13.97
N GLU A 95 6.47 3.28 -14.16
CA GLU A 95 6.05 4.13 -15.26
C GLU A 95 6.25 3.45 -16.63
N ASP A 96 5.25 3.60 -17.49
CA ASP A 96 5.31 3.18 -18.88
C ASP A 96 5.31 4.42 -19.77
N ARG A 97 6.48 4.78 -20.28
CA ARG A 97 6.68 5.87 -21.25
C ARG A 97 6.96 5.35 -22.66
N ILE A 98 6.62 4.09 -22.92
CA ILE A 98 6.81 3.44 -24.21
C ILE A 98 5.48 3.43 -24.97
N PHE A 99 4.38 3.11 -24.28
CA PHE A 99 3.05 2.97 -24.88
C PHE A 99 2.00 3.85 -24.18
N GLU A 100 1.24 4.63 -24.98
CA GLU A 100 0.17 5.51 -24.48
C GLU A 100 -1.18 4.79 -24.24
N ASN A 101 -1.20 3.47 -24.34
CA ASN A 101 -2.43 2.68 -24.11
C ASN A 101 -2.83 2.74 -22.63
N SER A 102 -4.14 2.70 -22.37
CA SER A 102 -4.68 2.61 -21.01
C SER A 102 -4.21 1.34 -20.31
N ARG A 103 -4.22 1.37 -18.98
CA ARG A 103 -3.67 0.32 -18.13
C ARG A 103 -4.72 -0.09 -17.11
N ASN A 104 -4.95 -1.40 -17.01
CA ASN A 104 -5.75 -1.95 -15.92
C ASN A 104 -4.81 -2.37 -14.79
N VAL A 105 -4.60 -1.49 -13.81
CA VAL A 105 -3.67 -1.72 -12.72
C VAL A 105 -4.32 -2.58 -11.66
N THR A 106 -3.71 -3.72 -11.34
CA THR A 106 -4.20 -4.63 -10.29
C THR A 106 -3.35 -4.49 -9.04
N VAL A 107 -3.96 -4.06 -7.93
CA VAL A 107 -3.33 -4.00 -6.62
C VAL A 107 -3.84 -5.17 -5.78
N LYS A 108 -2.93 -6.03 -5.31
CA LYS A 108 -3.29 -7.17 -4.45
C LYS A 108 -3.58 -6.67 -3.04
N LEU A 109 -4.76 -7.02 -2.53
CA LEU A 109 -5.28 -6.56 -1.24
C LEU A 109 -5.10 -7.58 -0.12
N HIS A 110 -4.48 -8.73 -0.40
CA HIS A 110 -4.02 -9.72 0.59
C HIS A 110 -5.09 -10.11 1.62
N HIS A 111 -6.33 -10.30 1.16
CA HIS A 111 -7.44 -10.78 2.00
C HIS A 111 -7.75 -9.84 3.19
N ARG A 112 -7.49 -8.52 3.03
CA ARG A 112 -7.76 -7.55 4.08
C ARG A 112 -9.26 -7.37 4.27
N ILE A 113 -9.68 -7.25 5.52
CA ILE A 113 -11.09 -7.13 5.90
C ILE A 113 -11.44 -5.67 6.13
N GLY A 114 -12.59 -5.24 5.60
CA GLY A 114 -13.15 -3.91 5.86
C GLY A 114 -14.55 -3.75 5.28
N ARG A 115 -15.24 -2.68 5.68
CA ARG A 115 -16.44 -2.18 5.02
C ARG A 115 -16.17 -0.90 4.22
N PHE A 116 -15.12 -0.18 4.60
CA PHE A 116 -14.66 1.04 3.95
C PHE A 116 -13.25 0.81 3.42
N VAL A 117 -13.04 1.19 2.17
CA VAL A 117 -11.72 1.19 1.54
C VAL A 117 -11.38 2.61 1.13
N LYS A 118 -10.24 3.11 1.57
CA LYS A 118 -9.71 4.40 1.16
C LYS A 118 -8.52 4.18 0.23
N LEU A 119 -8.62 4.69 -0.99
CA LEU A 119 -7.52 4.77 -1.95
C LEU A 119 -6.92 6.17 -1.87
N GLN A 120 -5.59 6.24 -1.76
CA GLN A 120 -4.81 7.44 -1.99
C GLN A 120 -3.89 7.19 -3.19
N LEU A 121 -4.08 7.96 -4.26
CA LEU A 121 -3.32 7.82 -5.50
C LEU A 121 -2.38 9.01 -5.66
N HIS A 122 -1.09 8.75 -5.68
CA HIS A 122 -0.05 9.75 -5.84
C HIS A 122 0.20 10.02 -7.33
N PHE A 123 0.59 11.24 -7.65
CA PHE A 123 0.69 11.71 -9.03
C PHE A 123 2.07 11.43 -9.62
N ALA A 124 2.14 10.66 -10.70
CA ALA A 124 3.33 10.57 -11.56
C ALA A 124 3.46 11.76 -12.53
N ALA A 125 2.32 12.39 -12.88
CA ALA A 125 2.24 13.47 -13.86
C ALA A 125 1.26 14.58 -13.43
N ARG A 126 0.92 15.50 -14.35
CA ARG A 126 -0.01 16.60 -14.07
C ARG A 126 -1.44 16.11 -13.86
N TRP A 127 -1.83 15.02 -14.50
CA TRP A 127 -3.17 14.43 -14.43
C TRP A 127 -3.14 12.95 -14.10
N ILE A 128 -4.06 12.54 -13.22
CA ILE A 128 -4.53 11.16 -13.11
C ILE A 128 -5.92 11.12 -13.73
N MET A 129 -6.16 10.15 -14.62
CA MET A 129 -7.49 9.88 -15.19
C MET A 129 -7.87 8.41 -15.00
N ILE A 130 -9.05 8.18 -14.44
CA ILE A 130 -9.59 6.85 -14.13
C ILE A 130 -10.97 6.75 -14.75
N SER A 131 -11.24 5.64 -15.43
CA SER A 131 -12.59 5.36 -15.96
C SER A 131 -13.38 4.46 -15.03
N GLU A 132 -12.73 3.46 -14.41
CA GLU A 132 -13.39 2.40 -13.66
C GLU A 132 -12.51 1.92 -12.51
N VAL A 133 -13.13 1.61 -11.37
CA VAL A 133 -12.54 0.96 -10.20
C VAL A 133 -13.39 -0.22 -9.79
N THR A 134 -12.82 -1.43 -9.81
CA THR A 134 -13.52 -2.65 -9.40
C THR A 134 -12.78 -3.35 -8.27
N PHE A 135 -13.53 -4.00 -7.38
CA PHE A 135 -12.99 -4.73 -6.25
C PHE A 135 -13.35 -6.22 -6.37
N GLU A 136 -12.34 -7.08 -6.27
CA GLU A 136 -12.52 -8.51 -6.02
C GLU A 136 -12.65 -8.72 -4.50
N SER A 137 -13.82 -9.18 -4.05
CA SER A 137 -14.08 -9.40 -2.62
C SER A 137 -15.23 -10.37 -2.37
N ASP A 138 -15.20 -11.00 -1.20
CA ASP A 138 -16.27 -11.85 -0.67
C ASP A 138 -16.85 -11.27 0.63
N ILE A 139 -18.08 -11.66 0.97
CA ILE A 139 -18.68 -11.27 2.27
C ILE A 139 -17.89 -11.93 3.39
N ALA A 140 -17.37 -11.14 4.31
CA ALA A 140 -16.56 -11.65 5.41
C ALA A 140 -17.46 -12.32 6.45
N SER A 141 -17.07 -13.51 6.91
CA SER A 141 -17.78 -14.24 7.97
C SER A 141 -17.14 -13.95 9.32
N GLY A 142 -17.87 -13.30 10.23
CA GLY A 142 -17.37 -13.00 11.58
C GLY A 142 -18.08 -11.84 12.25
N ASN A 143 -17.78 -11.62 13.53
CA ASN A 143 -18.24 -10.43 14.24
C ASN A 143 -17.18 -9.34 14.14
N PHE A 144 -17.45 -8.30 13.36
CA PHE A 144 -16.53 -7.19 13.13
C PHE A 144 -17.01 -5.96 13.90
N THR A 145 -16.25 -5.56 14.91
CA THR A 145 -16.53 -4.34 15.67
C THR A 145 -15.92 -3.14 14.98
N PRO A 146 -16.64 -2.00 14.88
CA PRO A 146 -16.06 -0.74 14.46
C PRO A 146 -14.87 -0.32 15.34
N GLU A 147 -14.03 0.52 14.77
CA GLU A 147 -12.86 1.08 15.41
C GLU A 147 -13.27 1.97 16.58
N THR A 148 -12.54 1.83 17.69
CA THR A 148 -12.66 2.74 18.82
C THR A 148 -11.76 3.94 18.60
N ASP A 149 -12.14 5.10 19.14
CA ASP A 149 -11.28 6.28 19.07
C ASP A 149 -9.90 5.99 19.67
N PRO A 150 -8.81 6.47 19.04
CA PRO A 150 -7.49 6.31 19.61
C PRO A 150 -7.46 6.94 21.00
N ALA A 151 -6.99 6.18 21.99
CA ALA A 151 -6.83 6.69 23.34
C ALA A 151 -5.89 7.91 23.32
N PRO A 152 -6.13 8.95 24.15
CA PRO A 152 -5.20 10.06 24.25
C PRO A 152 -3.83 9.54 24.68
N ASP A 153 -2.79 9.85 23.92
CA ASP A 153 -1.41 9.52 24.23
C ASP A 153 -1.06 10.08 25.63
N ILE A 154 -1.05 9.23 26.65
CA ILE A 154 -0.45 9.57 27.92
C ILE A 154 1.06 9.55 27.68
N GLN A 155 1.64 10.74 27.50
CA GLN A 155 3.08 10.91 27.54
C GLN A 155 3.58 10.48 28.92
N VAL A 156 4.13 9.27 29.01
CA VAL A 156 4.84 8.81 30.21
C VAL A 156 6.16 9.58 30.26
N GLN A 157 6.14 10.71 30.96
CA GLN A 157 7.35 11.43 31.33
C GLN A 157 8.06 10.61 32.41
N SER A 158 9.04 9.82 31.97
CA SER A 158 9.98 9.13 32.84
C SER A 158 10.96 10.15 33.39
N ASP A 159 10.88 10.49 34.69
CA ASP A 159 12.03 10.96 35.47
C ASP A 159 11.83 10.72 36.99
N VAL A 160 12.72 9.86 37.51
CA VAL A 160 13.41 9.87 38.83
C VAL A 160 12.59 9.80 40.15
N HIS A 161 12.58 8.59 40.71
CA HIS A 161 12.98 8.19 42.08
C HIS A 161 12.54 9.04 43.29
N LEU A 162 11.64 8.48 44.13
CA LEU A 162 11.79 8.51 45.60
C LEU A 162 11.03 7.33 46.24
N GLU A 163 11.72 6.62 47.13
CA GLU A 163 11.39 5.36 47.78
C GLU A 163 10.52 5.56 49.04
N LYS A 164 9.39 4.82 49.19
CA LYS A 164 9.04 4.13 50.46
C LYS A 164 7.82 3.19 50.38
N GLU A 165 8.07 1.94 50.78
CA GLU A 165 7.24 0.86 51.38
C GLU A 165 5.69 0.88 51.32
N VAL A 166 5.06 -0.22 50.86
CA VAL A 166 4.48 -1.36 51.64
C VAL A 166 3.77 -2.34 50.67
N ARG A 167 3.81 -3.64 50.98
CA ARG A 167 3.52 -4.86 50.18
C ARG A 167 2.01 -5.13 49.86
N PRO A 168 1.63 -6.31 49.32
CA PRO A 168 1.70 -6.76 47.92
C PRO A 168 0.29 -7.12 47.38
N ASN A 169 0.18 -7.55 46.11
CA ASN A 169 -0.55 -8.75 45.65
C ASN A 169 -1.21 -8.62 44.24
N ILE A 170 -1.12 -9.74 43.49
CA ILE A 170 -1.94 -10.22 42.35
C ILE A 170 -1.60 -9.74 40.93
N ASN A 171 -0.69 -10.52 40.31
CA ASN A 171 -0.75 -11.12 38.96
C ASN A 171 -1.23 -10.28 37.76
N LYS A 172 -0.28 -9.88 36.89
CA LYS A 172 -0.51 -9.70 35.44
C LYS A 172 0.29 -10.77 34.69
N PRO A 173 -0.30 -11.48 33.71
CA PRO A 173 0.46 -12.41 32.88
C PRO A 173 1.38 -11.61 31.95
N VAL A 174 2.68 -11.89 32.06
CA VAL A 174 3.73 -11.43 31.16
C VAL A 174 3.54 -12.14 29.83
N PHE A 175 3.24 -11.40 28.76
CA PHE A 175 3.46 -11.91 27.41
C PHE A 175 4.98 -11.96 27.20
N THR A 176 5.54 -13.14 27.43
CA THR A 176 6.87 -13.52 26.95
C THR A 176 6.89 -13.41 25.44
N VAL A 177 7.46 -12.32 24.94
CA VAL A 177 8.00 -12.25 23.57
C VAL A 177 9.06 -13.34 23.49
N LYS A 178 8.81 -14.37 22.68
CA LYS A 178 9.84 -15.35 22.30
C LYS A 178 10.99 -14.61 21.61
N PRO A 179 12.23 -14.66 22.11
CA PRO A 179 13.38 -14.19 21.38
C PRO A 179 13.86 -15.32 20.47
N GLU A 180 13.12 -15.59 19.40
CA GLU A 180 13.59 -16.50 18.35
C GLU A 180 13.91 -15.64 17.14
N ASP A 181 15.21 -15.27 17.00
CA ASP A 181 15.88 -14.91 15.73
C ASP A 181 17.35 -14.48 15.89
N ASN A 182 17.88 -14.32 17.12
CA ASN A 182 19.31 -14.02 17.29
C ASN A 182 20.23 -15.17 16.85
N SER A 183 19.78 -16.42 16.94
CA SER A 183 20.57 -17.58 16.51
C SER A 183 20.65 -17.69 14.99
N LEU A 184 19.58 -17.39 14.26
CA LEU A 184 19.55 -17.46 12.80
C LEU A 184 20.37 -16.34 12.17
N MET A 185 20.29 -15.13 12.73
CA MET A 185 21.11 -14.01 12.29
C MET A 185 22.62 -14.28 12.52
N ALA A 186 23.00 -14.83 13.68
CA ALA A 186 24.40 -15.16 13.98
C ALA A 186 24.96 -16.25 13.05
N VAL A 187 24.17 -17.30 12.76
CA VAL A 187 24.58 -18.37 11.84
C VAL A 187 24.70 -17.85 10.40
N THR A 188 23.77 -17.00 9.95
CA THR A 188 23.78 -16.44 8.59
C THR A 188 24.99 -15.53 8.37
N VAL A 189 25.32 -14.67 9.34
CA VAL A 189 26.49 -13.79 9.28
C VAL A 189 27.79 -14.60 9.28
N GLY A 190 27.88 -15.66 10.10
CA GLY A 190 29.04 -16.55 10.12
C GLY A 190 29.26 -17.29 8.79
N ALA A 191 28.18 -17.80 8.20
CA ALA A 191 28.23 -18.47 6.90
C ALA A 191 28.70 -17.53 5.77
N LEU A 192 28.17 -16.30 5.74
CA LEU A 192 28.57 -15.29 4.76
C LEU A 192 30.05 -14.91 4.86
N LEU A 193 30.57 -14.71 6.08
CA LEU A 193 31.99 -14.41 6.30
C LEU A 193 32.91 -15.55 5.84
N ALA A 194 32.53 -16.80 6.10
CA ALA A 194 33.30 -17.97 5.67
C ALA A 194 33.39 -18.05 4.13
N VAL A 195 32.28 -17.80 3.42
CA VAL A 195 32.25 -17.80 1.95
C VAL A 195 33.14 -16.68 1.38
N ILE A 196 33.10 -15.48 1.94
CA ILE A 196 33.93 -14.34 1.50
C ILE A 196 35.42 -14.67 1.63
N ILE A 197 35.83 -15.25 2.77
CA ILE A 197 37.23 -15.64 3.00
C ILE A 197 37.67 -16.72 2.00
N LEU A 198 36.83 -17.72 1.75
CA LEU A 198 37.12 -18.81 0.81
C LEU A 198 37.29 -18.28 -0.62
N LEU A 199 36.43 -17.36 -1.05
CA LEU A 199 36.55 -16.68 -2.33
C LEU A 199 37.82 -15.84 -2.43
N ALA A 200 38.19 -15.10 -1.37
CA ALA A 200 39.42 -14.31 -1.35
C ALA A 200 40.67 -15.19 -1.49
N VAL A 201 40.71 -16.34 -0.80
CA VAL A 201 41.82 -17.31 -0.92
C VAL A 201 41.86 -17.92 -2.33
N ALA A 202 40.70 -18.30 -2.89
CA ALA A 202 40.65 -18.85 -4.25
C ALA A 202 41.16 -17.83 -5.29
N ILE A 203 40.73 -16.56 -5.18
CA ILE A 203 41.21 -15.47 -6.05
C ILE A 203 42.71 -15.28 -5.88
N PHE A 204 43.22 -15.27 -4.64
CA PHE A 204 44.64 -15.15 -4.37
C PHE A 204 45.46 -16.30 -5.00
N LEU A 205 44.98 -17.53 -4.91
CA LEU A 205 45.62 -18.69 -5.52
C LEU A 205 45.60 -18.63 -7.05
N ILE A 206 44.51 -18.16 -7.64
CA ILE A 206 44.41 -17.98 -9.10
C ILE A 206 45.41 -16.89 -9.56
N VAL A 207 45.43 -15.74 -8.88
CA VAL A 207 46.31 -14.62 -9.24
C VAL A 207 47.78 -14.96 -9.01
N SER A 208 48.11 -15.67 -7.93
CA SER A 208 49.49 -16.10 -7.66
C SER A 208 49.98 -17.16 -8.65
N ARG A 209 49.13 -18.11 -9.06
CA ARG A 209 49.47 -19.07 -10.12
C ARG A 209 49.55 -18.45 -11.51
N HIS A 210 48.82 -17.37 -11.78
CA HIS A 210 48.91 -16.64 -13.04
C HIS A 210 50.12 -15.69 -13.10
N ARG A 211 50.73 -15.36 -11.96
CA ARG A 211 51.91 -14.49 -11.86
C ARG A 211 53.24 -15.25 -11.83
N GLN A 212 53.22 -16.57 -11.71
CA GLN A 212 54.37 -17.46 -11.91
C GLN A 212 54.40 -17.96 -13.35
#